data_AF-A0A5B0LL02-F1
#
_entry.id   AF-A0A5B0LL02-F1
#
_cell.length_a   1.000
_cell.length_b   1.000
_cell.length_c   1.000
_cell.angle_alpha   90.00
_cell.angle_beta   90.00
_cell.angle_gamma   90.00
#
_symmetry.space_group_name_H-M   'P 1'
#
loop_
_entity.id
_entity.type
_entity.pdbx_description
1 polymer ?
#
loop_
_entity_poly.entity_id
_entity_poly.type
_entity_poly.pdbx_seq_one_letter_code
_entity_poly.pdbx_strand_id
1 'polypeptide(L)'
;MSSSPHSQRVTRRQAGRDHRWDRDAINGGPSSLIILLNWLTTPGNYSRWNAPGNPDREGICMEILDLKPLTPYMPPGINHRIQLLRRSYNTARDFIAHAQREPNIHDGIILLYARRVCPHWDLLHPIMGPQTADTHDEQPENHNHEDATSEVSEDESTNTS
;
A
#
# COMPACT_ATOMS: atom_id res chain seq x y z
N MET A 1 -19.14 -8.94 29.41
CA MET A 1 -18.89 -9.48 28.06
C MET A 1 -17.75 -8.66 27.48
N SER A 2 -16.51 -9.15 27.59
CA SER A 2 -15.33 -8.40 27.16
C SER A 2 -14.69 -9.14 26.00
N SER A 3 -14.87 -8.61 24.79
CA SER A 3 -14.27 -9.13 23.57
C SER A 3 -12.83 -8.61 23.46
N SER A 4 -11.84 -9.53 23.49
CA SER A 4 -10.46 -9.23 23.13
C SER A 4 -10.32 -9.05 21.60
N PRO A 5 -9.59 -8.04 21.12
CA PRO A 5 -9.31 -7.94 19.70
C PRO A 5 -8.28 -8.99 19.28
N HIS A 6 -8.56 -9.63 18.16
CA HIS A 6 -7.80 -10.71 17.59
C HIS A 6 -6.43 -10.21 17.14
N SER A 7 -5.38 -10.56 17.89
CA SER A 7 -4.00 -10.43 17.43
C SER A 7 -3.79 -11.49 16.35
N GLN A 8 -3.97 -11.10 15.08
CA GLN A 8 -3.78 -11.98 13.94
C GLN A 8 -2.34 -12.49 13.94
N ARG A 9 -2.20 -13.79 14.21
CA ARG A 9 -0.96 -14.55 14.07
C ARG A 9 -0.45 -14.40 12.64
N VAL A 10 0.60 -13.59 12.48
CA VAL A 10 1.39 -13.55 11.26
C VAL A 10 1.90 -14.97 10.99
N THR A 11 1.36 -15.61 9.96
CA THR A 11 1.72 -16.98 9.59
C THR A 11 3.16 -17.01 9.12
N ARG A 12 3.99 -17.56 10.00
CA ARG A 12 5.41 -17.94 9.85
C ARG A 12 5.65 -18.91 8.69
N ARG A 13 5.53 -18.54 7.40
CA ARG A 13 6.10 -19.35 6.31
C ARG A 13 6.61 -18.49 5.15
N GLN A 14 7.86 -18.79 4.75
CA GLN A 14 8.61 -18.30 3.58
C GLN A 14 9.41 -16.98 3.66
N ALA A 15 10.26 -16.81 4.69
CA ALA A 15 11.39 -15.85 4.67
C ALA A 15 12.66 -16.46 4.02
N GLY A 16 12.57 -16.81 2.74
CA GLY A 16 13.72 -17.31 1.98
C GLY A 16 14.57 -16.17 1.42
N ARG A 17 15.46 -15.58 2.26
CA ARG A 17 16.78 -14.97 1.92
C ARG A 17 17.27 -13.89 2.91
N ASP A 18 16.52 -13.54 3.95
CA ASP A 18 16.92 -12.48 4.89
C ASP A 18 16.87 -12.88 6.37
N HIS A 19 17.51 -14.01 6.65
CA HIS A 19 17.47 -14.69 7.94
C HIS A 19 17.90 -13.84 9.14
N ARG A 20 18.59 -12.69 8.97
CA ARG A 20 19.10 -11.90 10.09
C ARG A 20 18.04 -10.97 10.70
N TRP A 21 17.33 -10.20 9.87
CA TRP A 21 16.25 -9.29 10.29
C TRP A 21 15.01 -10.03 10.79
N ASP A 22 14.83 -11.29 10.38
CA ASP A 22 13.70 -12.12 10.77
C ASP A 22 13.95 -12.96 12.03
N ARG A 23 15.23 -13.20 12.39
CA ARG A 23 15.63 -14.09 13.50
C ARG A 23 16.31 -13.38 14.67
N ASP A 24 16.35 -12.05 14.67
CA ASP A 24 16.90 -11.24 15.76
C ASP A 24 15.86 -10.89 16.84
N ALA A 25 14.75 -11.61 16.87
CA ALA A 25 13.80 -11.57 17.97
C ALA A 25 14.47 -12.02 19.29
N ILE A 26 14.42 -11.16 20.31
CA ILE A 26 14.92 -11.41 21.66
C ILE A 26 13.73 -11.60 22.60
N ASN A 27 13.82 -12.59 23.51
CA ASN A 27 12.84 -12.85 24.58
C ASN A 27 11.37 -12.94 24.12
N GLY A 28 11.12 -13.52 22.94
CA GLY A 28 9.77 -13.65 22.38
C GLY A 28 9.16 -12.36 21.84
N GLY A 29 9.92 -11.25 21.82
CA GLY A 29 9.51 -10.00 21.18
C GLY A 29 9.56 -10.06 19.64
N PRO A 30 9.05 -9.03 18.95
CA PRO A 30 9.09 -8.98 17.49
C PRO A 30 10.53 -8.87 16.97
N SER A 31 10.78 -9.46 15.80
CA SER A 31 12.03 -9.28 15.05
C SER A 31 12.10 -7.89 14.45
N SER A 32 13.30 -7.47 14.05
CA SER A 32 13.55 -6.19 13.38
C SER A 32 12.70 -6.02 12.11
N LEU A 33 12.52 -7.10 11.36
CA LEU A 33 11.68 -7.11 10.15
C LEU A 33 10.21 -6.83 10.50
N ILE A 34 9.69 -7.45 11.55
CA ILE A 34 8.30 -7.23 11.98
C ILE A 34 8.10 -5.80 12.48
N ILE A 35 9.06 -5.25 13.22
CA ILE A 35 9.00 -3.85 13.67
C ILE A 35 8.97 -2.91 12.47
N LEU A 36 9.83 -3.16 11.47
CA LEU A 36 9.87 -2.36 10.26
C LEU A 36 8.57 -2.44 9.46
N LEU A 37 8.03 -3.65 9.29
CA LEU A 37 6.76 -3.86 8.60
C LEU A 37 5.61 -3.16 9.33
N ASN A 38 5.54 -3.27 10.66
CA ASN A 38 4.53 -2.57 11.47
C ASN A 38 4.63 -1.06 11.36
N TRP A 39 5.85 -0.51 11.36
CA TRP A 39 6.05 0.92 11.15
C TRP A 39 5.57 1.34 9.76
N LEU A 40 5.91 0.58 8.71
CA LEU A 40 5.51 0.88 7.33
C LEU A 40 4.00 0.80 7.11
N THR A 41 3.32 -0.16 7.75
CA THR A 41 1.87 -0.37 7.63
C THR A 41 1.05 0.56 8.51
N THR A 42 1.68 1.28 9.44
CA THR A 42 1.02 2.37 10.16
C THR A 42 0.58 3.46 9.17
N PRO A 43 -0.68 3.93 9.23
CA PRO A 43 -1.20 4.92 8.29
C PRO A 43 -0.28 6.14 8.14
N GLY A 44 0.03 6.52 6.90
CA GLY A 44 0.85 7.69 6.56
C GLY A 44 2.38 7.50 6.66
N ASN A 45 2.88 6.48 7.35
CA ASN A 45 4.32 6.30 7.55
C ASN A 45 5.08 5.98 6.26
N TYR A 46 4.56 5.06 5.45
CA TYR A 46 5.19 4.78 4.15
C TYR A 46 5.18 6.02 3.24
N SER A 47 4.07 6.76 3.18
CA SER A 47 3.96 8.00 2.39
C SER A 47 4.96 9.05 2.86
N ARG A 48 5.13 9.21 4.18
CA ARG A 48 6.14 10.07 4.80
C ARG A 48 7.55 9.67 4.38
N TRP A 49 7.90 8.39 4.48
CA TRP A 49 9.21 7.89 4.05
C TRP A 49 9.45 8.03 2.53
N ASN A 50 8.42 7.81 1.72
CA ASN A 50 8.49 7.85 0.26
C ASN A 50 8.31 9.26 -0.33
N ALA A 51 8.14 10.29 0.51
CA ALA A 51 7.97 11.67 0.06
C ALA A 51 9.14 12.11 -0.86
N PRO A 52 8.85 12.78 -1.99
CA PRO A 52 9.89 13.27 -2.90
C PRO A 52 10.86 14.18 -2.18
N GLY A 53 12.17 13.96 -2.38
CA GLY A 53 13.21 14.82 -1.79
C GLY A 53 13.31 14.76 -0.26
N ASN A 54 12.69 13.79 0.40
CA ASN A 54 12.63 13.69 1.87
C ASN A 54 14.00 13.94 2.54
N PRO A 55 14.21 15.10 3.19
CA PRO A 55 15.46 15.44 3.87
C PRO A 55 15.60 14.73 5.22
N ASP A 56 14.50 14.21 5.77
CA ASP A 56 14.41 13.63 7.11
C ASP A 56 14.43 12.09 7.12
N ARG A 57 15.10 11.49 6.12
CA ARG A 57 15.28 10.02 6.08
C ARG A 57 16.01 9.51 7.32
N GLU A 58 16.91 10.31 7.86
CA GLU A 58 17.65 9.98 9.08
C GLU A 58 16.75 10.05 10.32
N GLY A 59 15.93 11.10 10.47
CA GLY A 59 14.96 11.20 11.57
C GLY A 59 13.93 10.08 11.55
N ILE A 60 13.44 9.69 10.38
CA ILE A 60 12.57 8.50 10.25
C ILE A 60 13.27 7.22 10.73
N CYS A 61 14.54 7.04 10.38
CA CYS A 61 15.29 5.86 10.83
C CYS A 61 15.56 5.89 12.34
N MET A 62 15.77 7.07 12.91
CA MET A 62 15.90 7.28 14.37
C MET A 62 14.57 6.98 15.08
N GLU A 63 13.44 7.45 14.55
CA GLU A 63 12.11 7.14 15.09
C GLU A 63 11.86 5.62 15.13
N ILE A 64 12.26 4.90 14.07
CA ILE A 64 12.17 3.44 14.02
C ILE A 64 13.08 2.77 15.06
N LEU A 65 14.27 3.34 15.33
CA LEU A 65 15.18 2.88 16.39
C LEU A 65 14.61 3.10 17.79
N ASP A 66 13.86 4.19 18.00
CA ASP A 66 13.26 4.51 19.29
C ASP A 66 12.12 3.53 19.65
N LEU A 67 11.44 2.93 18.66
CA LEU A 67 10.42 1.91 18.92
C LEU A 67 10.98 0.65 19.59
N LYS A 68 12.20 0.27 19.23
CA LYS A 68 12.97 -0.79 19.87
C LYS A 68 14.41 -0.69 19.38
N PRO A 69 15.42 -0.83 20.26
CA PRO A 69 16.79 -0.84 19.82
C PRO A 69 17.03 -2.04 18.90
N LEU A 70 17.13 -1.74 17.61
CA LEU A 70 17.52 -2.66 16.54
C LEU A 70 19.05 -2.81 16.64
N THR A 71 19.50 -3.49 17.70
CA THR A 71 20.86 -3.37 18.29
C THR A 71 22.08 -3.62 17.39
N PRO A 72 21.98 -4.12 16.14
CA PRO A 72 23.11 -4.03 15.19
C PRO A 72 22.89 -3.09 13.98
N TYR A 73 21.75 -2.42 13.83
CA TYR A 73 21.41 -1.68 12.61
C TYR A 73 21.47 -0.17 12.82
N MET A 74 22.38 0.48 12.09
CA MET A 74 22.46 1.93 12.00
C MET A 74 21.35 2.48 11.08
N PRO A 75 20.98 3.78 11.16
CA PRO A 75 20.00 4.41 10.28
C PRO A 75 20.16 4.09 8.78
N PRO A 76 21.37 4.05 8.19
CA PRO A 76 21.56 3.63 6.80
C PRO A 76 21.10 2.20 6.52
N GLY A 77 21.27 1.29 7.48
CA GLY A 77 20.83 -0.10 7.38
C GLY A 77 19.30 -0.23 7.36
N ILE A 78 18.61 0.58 8.16
CA ILE A 78 17.14 0.66 8.15
C ILE A 78 16.64 1.21 6.82
N ASN A 79 17.21 2.32 6.35
CA ASN A 79 16.82 2.88 5.06
C ASN A 79 17.04 1.89 3.91
N HIS A 80 18.22 1.28 3.87
CA HIS A 80 18.54 0.25 2.88
C HIS A 80 17.54 -0.91 2.94
N ARG A 81 17.13 -1.32 4.15
CA ARG A 81 16.13 -2.37 4.32
C ARG A 81 14.77 -2.00 3.75
N ILE A 82 14.28 -0.78 4.01
CA ILE A 82 13.01 -0.29 3.43
C ILE A 82 13.11 -0.24 1.90
N GLN A 83 14.24 0.21 1.34
CA GLN A 83 14.47 0.19 -0.11
C GLN A 83 14.41 -1.22 -0.70
N LEU A 84 15.00 -2.23 -0.04
CA LEU A 84 14.94 -3.63 -0.48
C LEU A 84 13.50 -4.16 -0.46
N LEU A 85 12.72 -3.84 0.58
CA LEU A 85 11.29 -4.20 0.63
C LEU A 85 10.53 -3.58 -0.54
N ARG A 86 10.70 -2.27 -0.77
CA ARG A 86 10.09 -1.56 -1.90
C ARG A 86 10.52 -2.15 -3.24
N ARG A 87 11.80 -2.49 -3.41
CA ARG A 87 12.30 -3.12 -4.64
C ARG A 87 11.65 -4.48 -4.88
N SER A 88 11.57 -5.32 -3.84
CA SER A 88 10.91 -6.64 -3.94
C SER A 88 9.44 -6.51 -4.33
N TYR A 89 8.74 -5.54 -3.74
CA TYR A 89 7.36 -5.23 -4.07
C TYR A 89 7.21 -4.77 -5.52
N ASN A 90 8.02 -3.81 -5.96
CA ASN A 90 7.98 -3.32 -7.34
C ASN A 90 8.24 -4.45 -8.34
N THR A 91 9.23 -5.31 -8.09
CA THR A 91 9.50 -6.47 -8.96
C THR A 91 8.30 -7.42 -9.05
N ALA A 92 7.66 -7.71 -7.92
CA ALA A 92 6.44 -8.51 -7.92
C ALA A 92 5.29 -7.82 -8.66
N ARG A 93 5.06 -6.53 -8.41
CA ARG A 93 4.00 -5.74 -9.05
C ARG A 93 4.19 -5.64 -10.56
N ASP A 94 5.40 -5.38 -11.02
CA ASP A 94 5.72 -5.27 -12.44
C ASP A 94 5.47 -6.62 -13.13
N PHE A 95 5.85 -7.73 -12.49
CA PHE A 95 5.49 -9.08 -12.99
C PHE A 95 3.98 -9.28 -13.09
N ILE A 96 3.20 -8.92 -12.07
CA ILE A 96 1.73 -9.04 -12.12
C ILE A 96 1.16 -8.23 -13.29
N ALA A 97 1.61 -6.98 -13.45
CA ALA A 97 1.15 -6.10 -14.53
C ALA A 97 1.49 -6.66 -15.92
N HIS A 98 2.63 -7.34 -16.08
CA HIS A 98 2.97 -8.03 -17.32
C HIS A 98 2.12 -9.29 -17.53
N ALA A 99 1.98 -10.14 -16.50
CA ALA A 99 1.26 -11.39 -16.59
C ALA A 99 -0.26 -11.23 -16.82
N GLN A 100 -0.87 -10.16 -16.28
CA GLN A 100 -2.28 -9.85 -16.51
C GLN A 100 -2.62 -9.48 -17.96
N ARG A 101 -1.62 -9.14 -18.78
CA ARG A 101 -1.80 -8.89 -20.21
C ARG A 101 -1.77 -10.17 -21.06
N GLU A 102 -1.40 -11.30 -20.45
CA GLU A 102 -1.31 -12.59 -21.12
C GLU A 102 -2.55 -13.44 -20.82
N PRO A 103 -3.34 -13.86 -21.83
CA PRO A 103 -4.66 -14.47 -21.63
C PRO A 103 -4.63 -15.88 -21.02
N ASN A 104 -3.46 -16.52 -20.93
CA ASN A 104 -3.31 -17.93 -20.56
C ASN A 104 -2.70 -18.16 -19.17
N ILE A 105 -2.43 -17.11 -18.39
CA ILE A 105 -1.81 -17.25 -17.06
C ILE A 105 -2.89 -17.12 -15.99
N HIS A 106 -3.01 -18.14 -15.14
CA HIS A 106 -3.96 -18.13 -14.02
C HIS A 106 -3.51 -17.19 -12.89
N ASP A 107 -4.45 -16.42 -12.34
CA ASP A 107 -4.21 -15.51 -11.21
C ASP A 107 -3.53 -16.18 -10.01
N GLY A 108 -3.86 -17.44 -9.73
CA GLY A 108 -3.23 -18.20 -8.65
C GLY A 108 -1.71 -18.41 -8.85
N ILE A 109 -1.28 -18.61 -10.09
CA ILE A 109 0.15 -18.76 -10.43
C ILE A 109 0.84 -17.39 -10.32
N ILE A 110 0.16 -16.33 -10.78
CA ILE A 110 0.65 -14.96 -10.71
C ILE A 110 0.91 -14.55 -9.25
N LEU A 111 -0.07 -14.79 -8.37
CA LEU A 111 0.04 -14.49 -6.94
C LEU A 111 1.09 -15.35 -6.23
N LEU A 112 1.24 -16.63 -6.62
CA LEU A 112 2.28 -17.50 -6.06
C LEU A 112 3.68 -16.96 -6.39
N TYR A 113 3.90 -16.51 -7.63
CA TYR A 113 5.16 -15.88 -8.00
C TYR A 113 5.37 -14.56 -7.23
N ALA A 114 4.34 -13.71 -7.14
CA ALA A 114 4.42 -12.45 -6.41
C ALA A 114 4.84 -12.65 -4.95
N ARG A 115 4.22 -13.61 -4.24
CA ARG A 115 4.59 -13.97 -2.86
C ARG A 115 5.99 -14.58 -2.74
N ARG A 116 6.47 -15.27 -3.77
CA ARG A 116 7.84 -15.80 -3.81
C ARG A 116 8.88 -14.70 -3.95
N VAL A 117 8.60 -13.67 -4.75
CA VAL A 117 9.50 -12.53 -4.97
C VAL A 117 9.41 -11.51 -3.83
N CYS A 118 8.20 -11.28 -3.32
CA CYS A 118 7.90 -10.38 -2.22
C CYS A 118 7.14 -11.17 -1.13
N PRO A 119 7.85 -11.79 -0.16
CA PRO A 119 7.21 -12.56 0.92
C PRO A 119 6.19 -11.78 1.75
N HIS A 120 6.31 -10.46 1.78
CA HIS A 120 5.40 -9.56 2.50
C HIS A 120 4.41 -8.86 1.56
N TRP A 121 4.14 -9.43 0.38
CA TRP A 121 3.22 -8.88 -0.62
C TRP A 121 1.92 -8.38 -0.01
N ASP A 122 1.24 -9.22 0.75
CA ASP A 122 -0.09 -8.92 1.30
C ASP A 122 -0.06 -7.76 2.32
N LEU A 123 1.09 -7.48 2.96
CA LEU A 123 1.27 -6.33 3.86
C LEU A 123 1.71 -5.06 3.13
N LEU A 124 2.51 -5.21 2.07
CA LEU A 124 3.08 -4.08 1.34
C LEU A 124 2.14 -3.55 0.25
N HIS A 125 1.31 -4.41 -0.36
CA HIS A 125 0.41 -4.02 -1.44
C HIS A 125 -0.61 -2.94 -1.03
N PRO A 126 -1.25 -3.01 0.15
CA PRO A 126 -2.17 -1.95 0.58
C PRO A 126 -1.52 -0.58 0.76
N ILE A 127 -0.23 -0.50 1.08
CA ILE A 127 0.47 0.77 1.34
C ILE A 127 1.30 1.28 0.16
N MET A 128 1.79 0.37 -0.71
CA MET A 128 2.64 0.71 -1.86
C MET A 128 1.89 0.62 -3.19
N GLY A 129 0.72 -0.03 -3.21
CA GLY A 129 -0.12 -0.18 -4.39
C GLY A 129 -0.95 1.05 -4.70
N PRO A 130 -1.66 1.02 -5.83
CA PRO A 130 -2.67 2.03 -6.15
C PRO A 130 -3.67 2.07 -4.99
N GLN A 131 -3.78 3.22 -4.34
CA GLN A 131 -4.85 3.42 -3.37
C GLN A 131 -6.14 3.47 -4.19
N THR A 132 -7.00 2.47 -4.03
CA THR A 132 -8.36 2.57 -4.54
C THR A 132 -9.00 3.73 -3.80
N ALA A 133 -9.11 4.88 -4.47
CA ALA A 133 -9.92 5.96 -3.96
C ALA A 133 -11.36 5.41 -3.97
N ASP A 134 -11.81 4.93 -2.81
CA ASP A 134 -13.22 4.64 -2.57
C ASP A 134 -13.94 5.98 -2.72
N THR A 135 -14.32 6.27 -3.96
CA THR A 135 -15.19 7.36 -4.31
C THR A 135 -16.56 6.90 -3.83
N HIS A 136 -16.88 7.21 -2.57
CA HIS A 136 -18.26 7.25 -2.12
C HIS A 136 -18.94 8.35 -2.94
N ASP A 137 -19.43 7.96 -4.12
CA ASP A 137 -20.32 8.75 -4.95
C ASP A 137 -21.67 8.81 -4.19
N GLU A 138 -21.78 9.75 -3.25
CA GLU A 138 -23.06 10.16 -2.71
C GLU A 138 -23.83 10.87 -3.84
N GLN A 139 -24.64 10.10 -4.53
CA GLN A 139 -25.68 10.56 -5.45
C GLN A 139 -26.58 11.58 -4.74
N PRO A 140 -26.67 12.85 -5.19
CA PRO A 140 -27.68 13.75 -4.67
C PRO A 140 -29.02 13.43 -5.33
N GLU A 141 -29.89 12.72 -4.59
CA GLU A 141 -31.32 12.72 -4.85
C GLU A 141 -31.87 14.14 -4.62
N ASN A 142 -31.96 14.95 -5.65
CA ASN A 142 -32.81 16.14 -5.63
C ASN A 142 -34.08 15.87 -6.42
N HIS A 143 -35.06 15.33 -5.70
CA HIS A 143 -36.47 15.63 -5.98
C HIS A 143 -36.67 17.13 -5.76
N ASN A 144 -37.10 17.86 -6.79
CA ASN A 144 -38.11 18.88 -6.62
C ASN A 144 -38.86 19.15 -7.93
N HIS A 145 -40.12 19.46 -7.69
CA HIS A 145 -41.30 19.34 -8.53
C HIS A 145 -41.65 20.71 -9.12
N GLU A 146 -42.13 20.69 -10.36
CA GLU A 146 -43.07 21.64 -10.99
C GLU A 146 -42.74 23.14 -11.02
N ASP A 147 -42.61 23.70 -12.24
CA ASP A 147 -43.55 24.74 -12.67
C ASP A 147 -43.68 24.76 -14.20
N ALA A 148 -44.91 24.93 -14.66
CA ALA A 148 -45.32 24.91 -16.05
C ALA A 148 -45.61 26.34 -16.52
N THR A 149 -44.95 26.79 -17.58
CA THR A 149 -45.46 27.90 -18.41
C THR A 149 -45.01 27.73 -19.87
N SER A 150 -46.00 27.58 -20.75
CA SER A 150 -46.21 28.24 -22.07
C SER A 150 -45.04 29.09 -22.63
N GLU A 151 -44.75 29.18 -23.93
CA GLU A 151 -45.51 29.00 -25.17
C GLU A 151 -44.54 29.12 -26.38
N VAL A 152 -45.05 28.72 -27.54
CA VAL A 152 -44.51 28.72 -28.92
C VAL A 152 -43.81 30.02 -29.41
N SER A 153 -42.75 29.87 -30.22
CA SER A 153 -42.62 30.58 -31.52
C SER A 153 -41.55 29.93 -32.40
N GLU A 154 -41.97 29.54 -33.61
CA GLU A 154 -41.11 29.20 -34.74
C GLU A 154 -40.88 30.49 -35.55
N ASP A 155 -39.64 30.83 -35.89
CA ASP A 155 -39.39 31.68 -37.04
C ASP A 155 -38.00 31.45 -37.67
N GLU A 156 -38.12 30.86 -38.85
CA GLU A 156 -37.20 30.74 -39.97
C GLU A 156 -36.71 32.10 -40.50
N SER A 157 -35.39 32.26 -40.74
CA SER A 157 -34.78 32.91 -41.93
C SER A 157 -33.27 33.13 -41.73
N THR A 158 -32.38 32.53 -42.55
CA THR A 158 -31.87 33.01 -43.86
C THR A 158 -30.76 34.09 -43.78
N ASN A 159 -29.52 33.60 -43.88
CA ASN A 159 -28.40 34.10 -44.72
C ASN A 159 -27.59 35.38 -44.39
N THR A 160 -26.32 35.27 -44.84
CA THR A 160 -25.34 36.31 -45.21
C THR A 160 -24.52 36.97 -44.09
N SER A 161 -23.23 36.64 -44.02
CA SER A 161 -22.15 37.47 -44.59
C SER A 161 -20.81 36.74 -44.69
#